data_AF-A0A2G9NH01-F1
#
_entry.id   AF-A0A2G9NH01-F1
#
_cell.length_a   1.000
_cell.length_b   1.000
_cell.length_c   1.000
_cell.angle_alpha   90.00
_cell.angle_beta   90.00
_cell.angle_gamma   90.00
#
_symmetry.space_group_name_H-M   'P 1'
#
loop_
_entity.id
_entity.type
_entity.pdbx_description
1 polymer ?
#
loop_
_entity_poly.entity_id
_entity_poly.type
_entity_poly.pdbx_seq_one_letter_code
_entity_poly.pdbx_strand_id
1 'polypeptide(L)' 'MKELTCPHCKEKNIKKDGLRTTEKRGKIQRYRCKLCNYRFVVDDGFYRMRNNENIITMSIDMYISNLSSRKMRNQ' A
#
# COMPACT_ATOMS: atom_id res chain seq x y z
N MET A 1 4.24 -10.17 14.77
CA MET A 1 3.59 -10.53 13.49
C MET A 1 2.26 -9.81 13.41
N LYS A 2 2.01 -8.98 12.39
CA LYS A 2 0.72 -8.28 12.21
C LYS A 2 -0.31 -9.31 11.73
N GLU A 3 -1.34 -9.57 12.53
CA GLU A 3 -2.41 -10.48 12.13
C GLU A 3 -3.27 -9.83 11.04
N LEU A 4 -3.47 -10.54 9.92
CA LEU A 4 -4.38 -10.08 8.86
C LEU A 4 -5.82 -10.16 9.39
N THR A 5 -6.50 -9.02 9.45
CA THR A 5 -7.92 -8.94 9.83
C THR A 5 -8.69 -8.21 8.73
N CYS A 6 -9.97 -8.56 8.57
CA CYS A 6 -10.81 -7.87 7.61
C CYS A 6 -11.12 -6.45 8.13
N PRO A 7 -10.89 -5.38 7.35
CA PRO A 7 -11.20 -4.02 7.80
C PRO A 7 -12.70 -3.75 7.99
N HIS A 8 -13.57 -4.57 7.39
CA HIS A 8 -15.01 -4.39 7.46
C HIS A 8 -15.66 -5.12 8.64
N CYS A 9 -15.35 -6.41 8.82
CA CYS A 9 -15.95 -7.24 9.88
C CYS A 9 -14.99 -7.65 10.99
N LYS A 10 -13.71 -7.26 10.91
CA LYS A 10 -12.63 -7.57 11.88
C LYS A 10 -12.30 -9.05 12.07
N GLU A 11 -12.94 -9.91 11.29
CA GLU A 11 -12.70 -11.35 11.29
C GLU A 11 -11.37 -11.74 10.65
N LYS A 12 -10.79 -12.84 11.14
CA LYS A 12 -9.52 -13.40 10.67
C LYS A 12 -9.68 -14.34 9.47
N ASN A 13 -10.92 -14.67 9.09
CA ASN A 13 -11.20 -15.64 8.03
C ASN A 13 -11.03 -15.03 6.63
N ILE A 14 -9.79 -14.97 6.14
CA ILE A 14 -9.38 -14.27 4.92
C ILE A 14 -8.68 -15.25 3.96
N LYS A 15 -8.89 -15.08 2.66
CA LYS A 15 -8.18 -15.81 1.60
C LYS A 15 -7.48 -14.87 0.63
N LYS A 16 -6.39 -15.34 0.00
CA LYS A 16 -5.76 -14.66 -1.14
C LYS A 16 -6.72 -14.68 -2.34
N ASP A 17 -6.90 -13.53 -3.00
CA ASP A 17 -7.87 -13.33 -4.08
C ASP A 17 -7.23 -12.54 -5.25
N GLY A 18 -6.22 -13.16 -5.86
CA GLY A 18 -5.51 -12.61 -7.01
C GLY A 18 -4.54 -11.46 -6.67
N LEU A 19 -4.00 -10.85 -7.72
CA LEU A 19 -3.00 -9.78 -7.64
C LEU A 19 -3.54 -8.53 -8.33
N ARG A 20 -3.25 -7.36 -7.75
CA ARG A 20 -3.42 -6.06 -8.40
C ARG A 20 -2.09 -5.66 -9.01
N THR A 21 -2.03 -5.51 -10.33
CA THR A 21 -0.89 -4.90 -11.00
C THR A 21 -0.99 -3.38 -10.90
N THR A 22 0.13 -2.74 -10.56
CA THR A 22 0.32 -1.29 -10.58
C THR A 22 1.63 -1.00 -11.28
N GLU A 23 1.66 0.03 -12.14
CA GLU A 23 2.81 0.33 -12.99
C GLU A 23 4.09 0.62 -12.19
N LYS A 24 3.96 1.41 -11.10
CA LYS A 24 5.12 1.91 -10.34
C LYS A 24 5.45 1.11 -9.07
N ARG A 25 4.55 0.23 -8.63
CA ARG A 25 4.67 -0.58 -7.40
C ARG A 25 4.69 -2.09 -7.65
N GLY A 26 4.45 -2.52 -8.88
CA GLY A 26 4.41 -3.93 -9.23
C GLY A 26 3.11 -4.62 -8.82
N LYS A 27 3.22 -5.89 -8.40
CA LYS A 27 2.09 -6.77 -8.10
C LYS A 27 1.78 -6.76 -6.60
N ILE A 28 0.58 -6.32 -6.26
CA ILE A 28 0.11 -6.22 -4.87
C ILE A 28 -0.91 -7.32 -4.59
N GLN A 29 -0.75 -8.05 -3.49
CA GLN A 29 -1.68 -9.11 -3.10
C GLN A 29 -3.04 -8.55 -2.68
N ARG A 30 -4.10 -9.05 -3.31
CA ARG A 30 -5.48 -8.81 -2.86
C ARG A 30 -5.96 -9.96 -1.98
N TYR A 31 -6.80 -9.62 -1.03
CA TYR A 31 -7.41 -10.53 -0.09
C TYR A 31 -8.93 -10.39 -0.13
N ARG A 32 -9.63 -11.48 0.15
CA ARG A 32 -11.09 -11.50 0.31
C ARG A 32 -11.45 -12.12 1.65
N CYS A 33 -12.31 -11.45 2.41
CA CYS A 33 -12.91 -12.06 3.59
C CYS A 33 -13.94 -13.11 3.18
N LYS A 34 -13.93 -14.29 3.83
CA LYS A 34 -14.92 -15.35 3.55
C LYS A 34 -16.29 -15.08 4.16
N LEU A 35 -16.39 -14.21 5.16
CA LEU A 35 -17.63 -13.93 5.88
C LEU A 35 -18.43 -12.80 5.22
N CYS A 36 -17.80 -11.63 5.02
CA CYS A 36 -18.47 -10.47 4.44
C CYS A 36 -18.21 -10.29 2.93
N ASN A 37 -17.45 -11.19 2.30
CA ASN A 37 -17.01 -11.10 0.89
C ASN A 37 -16.25 -9.82 0.51
N TYR A 38 -15.87 -8.99 1.49
CA TYR A 38 -15.14 -7.75 1.25
C TYR A 38 -13.73 -8.03 0.70
N ARG A 39 -13.36 -7.32 -0.37
CA ARG A 39 -12.03 -7.39 -0.98
C ARG A 39 -11.18 -6.21 -0.53
N PHE A 40 -9.97 -6.50 -0.07
CA PHE A 40 -9.05 -5.48 0.41
C PHE A 40 -7.60 -5.84 0.10
N VAL A 41 -6.74 -4.86 0.30
CA VAL A 41 -5.28 -4.99 0.26
C VAL A 41 -4.79 -4.64 1.66
N VAL A 42 -3.71 -5.28 2.10
CA VAL A 42 -3.08 -4.96 3.38
C VAL A 42 -2.56 -3.54 3.33
N ASP A 43 -2.90 -2.74 4.34
CA ASP A 43 -2.34 -1.41 4.48
C ASP A 43 -0.94 -1.51 5.11
N ASP A 44 0.07 -1.25 4.28
CA ASP A 44 1.48 -1.15 4.64
C ASP A 44 1.90 0.27 5.05
N GLY A 45 0.95 1.21 5.16
CA GLY A 45 1.21 2.63 5.38
C GLY A 45 1.12 3.47 4.10
N PHE A 46 0.92 2.83 2.95
CA PHE A 46 0.83 3.48 1.65
C PHE A 46 -0.44 3.05 0.90
N TYR A 47 -1.53 2.81 1.63
CA TYR A 47 -2.81 2.47 1.03
C TYR A 47 -3.25 3.51 -0.03
N ARG A 48 -3.68 3.00 -1.19
CA ARG A 48 -4.11 3.78 -2.38
C ARG A 48 -3.03 4.68 -3.01
N MET A 49 -1.79 4.62 -2.57
CA MET A 49 -0.70 5.37 -3.20
C MET A 49 -0.31 4.79 -4.57
N ARG A 50 -0.07 5.67 -5.55
CA ARG A 50 0.28 5.29 -6.93
C ARG A 50 1.79 5.04 -7.12
N ASN A 51 2.62 5.86 -6.49
CA ASN A 51 4.08 5.77 -6.59
C ASN A 51 4.63 4.74 -5.59
N ASN A 52 5.89 4.35 -5.80
CA ASN A 52 6.62 3.49 -4.88
C ASN A 52 6.81 4.19 -3.53
N GLU A 53 6.82 3.39 -2.47
CA GLU A 53 7.00 3.77 -1.07
C GLU A 53 8.25 4.63 -0.91
N ASN A 54 9.37 4.19 -1.51
CA ASN A 54 10.66 4.88 -1.43
C ASN A 54 10.59 6.31 -1.96
N ILE A 55 9.91 6.54 -3.09
CA ILE A 55 9.78 7.87 -3.71
C ILE A 55 8.94 8.78 -2.80
N ILE A 56 7.89 8.22 -2.19
CA ILE A 56 6.99 8.98 -1.32
C ILE A 56 7.73 9.39 -0.04
N THR A 57 8.38 8.45 0.64
CA THR A 57 9.13 8.73 1.88
C THR A 57 10.27 9.71 1.62
N MET A 58 11.06 9.50 0.56
CA MET A 58 12.15 10.39 0.19
C MET A 58 11.67 11.82 -0.12
N SER A 59 10.51 11.96 -0.75
CA SER A 59 9.91 13.28 -1.01
C SER A 59 9.54 14.00 0.29
N ILE A 60 9.03 13.27 1.28
CA ILE A 60 8.68 13.81 2.60
C ILE A 60 9.95 14.22 3.37
N ASP A 61 10.95 13.34 3.44
CA ASP A 61 12.22 13.59 4.13
C ASP A 61 12.92 14.84 3.55
N MET A 62 12.86 14.98 2.24
CA MET A 62 13.46 16.11 1.53
C MET A 62 12.76 17.44 1.86
N TYR A 63 11.43 17.43 1.90
CA TYR A 63 10.64 18.60 2.30
C TYR A 63 10.98 19.02 3.73
N ILE A 64 11.04 18.06 4.66
CA ILE A 64 11.46 18.29 6.05
C ILE A 64 12.89 18.83 6.11
N SER A 65 13.78 18.34 5.24
CA SER A 65 15.19 18.74 5.17
C SER A 65 15.43 20.07 4.42
N ASN A 66 14.38 20.81 4.02
CA ASN A 66 14.46 22.04 3.21
C ASN A 66 15.26 21.89 1.90
N LEU A 67 15.31 20.68 1.35
CA LEU A 67 16.02 20.40 0.11
C LEU A 67 15.10 20.70 -1.09
N SER A 68 15.68 21.26 -2.16
CA SER A 68 14.90 21.71 -3.32
C SER A 68 14.23 20.56 -4.07
N SER A 69 12.90 20.62 -4.20
CA SER A 69 12.06 19.69 -4.98
C SER A 69 12.53 19.44 -6.42
N ARG A 70 13.33 20.35 -6.99
CA ARG A 70 13.90 20.20 -8.34
C ARG A 70 14.82 18.99 -8.48
N LYS A 71 15.49 18.53 -7.41
CA LYS A 71 16.34 17.32 -7.49
C LYS A 71 15.53 16.03 -7.61
N MET A 72 14.27 15.98 -7.13
CA MET A 72 13.42 14.78 -7.18
C MET A 72 12.90 14.43 -8.57
N ARG A 73 12.80 15.40 -9.47
CA ARG A 73 12.24 15.18 -10.82
C ARG A 73 13.01 14.12 -11.62
N ASN A 74 14.28 13.89 -11.28
CA ASN A 74 15.19 13.02 -12.01
C ASN A 74 15.46 11.67 -11.31
N GLN A 75 14.69 11.34 -10.26
CA GLN A 75 14.78 10.08 -9.51
C GLN A 75 13.62 9.16 -9.87
#